data_AF-A0A2K9EQH0-F1
#
_entry.id   AF-A0A2K9EQH0-F1
#
_cell.length_a   1.000
_cell.length_b   1.000
_cell.length_c   1.000
_cell.angle_alpha   90.00
_cell.angle_beta   90.00
_cell.angle_gamma   90.00
#
_symmetry.space_group_name_H-M   'P 1'
#
loop_
_entity.id
_entity.type
_entity.pdbx_description
1 polymer ?
#
loop_
_entity_poly.entity_id
_entity_poly.type
_entity_poly.pdbx_seq_one_letter_code
_entity_poly.pdbx_strand_id
1 'polypeptide(L)'
;MPPRKYTDDQLTEAADLREIGLSHAAIACRLDMSVGAVSWHCLRLGADSPNTRGKMPVSRGPMVCTRSGYNVRKFTAAEDATILAMDLAGATTATIARALGRPWNSTRGRQMTLARHAARREEAGDDDA
;
A
#
# COMPACT_ATOMS: atom_id res chain seq x y z
N MET A 1 0.24 1.29 24.70
CA MET A 1 -0.06 1.70 23.31
C MET A 1 -0.90 2.96 23.38
N PRO A 2 -0.62 4.01 22.58
CA PRO A 2 -1.54 5.14 22.47
C PRO A 2 -2.91 4.66 21.97
N PRO A 3 -4.01 5.32 22.37
CA PRO A 3 -5.35 4.97 21.89
C PRO A 3 -5.40 5.05 20.36
N ARG A 4 -6.15 4.14 19.74
CA ARG A 4 -6.35 4.17 18.29
C ARG A 4 -7.04 5.49 17.94
N LYS A 5 -6.41 6.27 17.07
CA LYS A 5 -6.90 7.60 16.66
C LYS A 5 -8.27 7.55 15.95
N TYR A 6 -8.54 6.47 15.21
CA TYR A 6 -9.76 6.29 14.42
C TYR A 6 -10.45 4.99 14.81
N THR A 7 -11.78 5.02 14.86
CA THR A 7 -12.63 3.87 15.17
C THR A 7 -12.66 2.89 14.00
N ASP A 8 -13.02 1.63 14.25
CA ASP A 8 -13.14 0.65 13.16
C ASP A 8 -14.26 1.06 12.17
N ASP A 9 -15.37 1.64 12.63
CA ASP A 9 -16.44 2.16 11.77
C ASP A 9 -15.95 3.26 10.81
N GLN A 10 -15.14 4.20 11.31
CA GLN A 10 -14.54 5.24 10.46
C GLN A 10 -13.61 4.64 9.39
N LEU A 11 -12.91 3.56 9.73
CA LEU A 11 -12.01 2.90 8.78
C LEU A 11 -12.78 2.11 7.72
N THR A 12 -13.89 1.49 8.11
CA THR A 12 -14.82 0.83 7.18
C THR A 12 -15.46 1.85 6.25
N GLU A 13 -15.99 2.96 6.77
CA GLU A 13 -16.57 4.01 5.92
C GLU A 13 -15.53 4.59 4.96
N ALA A 14 -14.28 4.79 5.40
CA ALA A 14 -13.21 5.24 4.52
C ALA A 14 -12.92 4.25 3.37
N ALA A 15 -13.02 2.94 3.62
CA ALA A 15 -12.88 1.90 2.62
C ALA A 15 -14.05 1.94 1.62
N ASP A 16 -15.29 1.97 2.11
CA ASP A 16 -16.49 2.01 1.28
C ASP A 16 -16.48 3.25 0.35
N LEU A 17 -16.16 4.42 0.92
CA LEU A 17 -16.05 5.66 0.15
C LEU A 17 -14.95 5.58 -0.92
N ARG A 18 -13.87 4.82 -0.66
CA ARG A 18 -12.80 4.63 -1.62
C ARG A 18 -13.25 3.75 -2.80
N GLU A 19 -14.00 2.70 -2.51
CA GLU A 19 -14.51 1.74 -3.50
C GLU A 19 -15.58 2.35 -4.40
N ILE A 20 -16.37 3.31 -3.92
CA ILE A 20 -17.28 4.09 -4.77
C ILE A 20 -16.58 5.18 -5.59
N GLY A 21 -15.28 5.38 -5.40
CA GLY A 21 -14.45 6.23 -6.26
C GLY A 21 -13.95 7.54 -5.67
N LEU A 22 -14.20 7.85 -4.39
CA LEU A 22 -13.71 9.10 -3.80
C LEU A 22 -12.18 9.12 -3.71
N SER A 23 -11.60 10.31 -3.84
CA SER A 23 -10.17 10.52 -3.64
C SER A 23 -9.81 10.48 -2.16
N HIS A 24 -8.56 10.12 -1.82
CA HIS A 24 -8.11 10.14 -0.42
C HIS A 24 -8.27 11.51 0.24
N ALA A 25 -8.13 12.60 -0.52
CA ALA A 25 -8.32 13.97 -0.02
C ALA A 25 -9.79 14.27 0.30
N ALA A 26 -10.72 13.82 -0.54
CA ALA A 26 -12.16 13.97 -0.29
C ALA A 26 -12.60 13.17 0.93
N ILE A 27 -12.14 11.92 1.06
CA ILE A 27 -12.42 11.06 2.22
C ILE A 27 -11.84 11.67 3.49
N ALA A 28 -10.58 12.14 3.44
CA ALA A 28 -9.93 12.81 4.56
C ALA A 28 -10.73 14.01 5.08
N CYS A 29 -11.22 14.86 4.16
CA CYS A 29 -12.06 16.00 4.50
C CYS A 29 -13.40 15.58 5.09
N ARG A 30 -14.03 14.52 4.54
CA ARG A 30 -15.33 14.03 4.99
C ARG A 30 -15.29 13.39 6.38
N LEU A 31 -14.23 12.66 6.69
CA LEU A 31 -14.11 11.86 7.92
C LEU A 31 -13.19 12.47 8.99
N ASP A 32 -12.71 13.70 8.78
CA ASP A 32 -11.72 14.37 9.63
C ASP A 32 -10.47 13.51 9.89
N MET A 33 -9.99 12.88 8.81
CA MET A 33 -8.79 12.05 8.84
C MET A 33 -7.65 12.76 8.11
N SER A 34 -6.40 12.45 8.46
CA SER A 34 -5.28 12.86 7.60
C SER A 34 -5.28 12.04 6.30
N VAL A 35 -4.91 12.68 5.18
CA VAL A 35 -4.80 12.01 3.87
C VAL A 35 -3.89 10.79 3.92
N GLY A 36 -2.79 10.87 4.67
CA GLY A 36 -1.86 9.75 4.87
C GLY A 36 -2.51 8.57 5.62
N ALA A 37 -3.35 8.84 6.61
CA ALA A 37 -4.08 7.82 7.33
C ALA A 37 -5.10 7.12 6.42
N VAL A 38 -5.89 7.88 5.66
CA VAL A 38 -6.84 7.33 4.67
C VAL A 38 -6.10 6.43 3.69
N SER A 39 -5.04 6.93 3.06
CA SER A 39 -4.23 6.17 2.09
C SER A 39 -3.70 4.85 2.68
N TRP A 40 -3.16 4.89 3.90
CA TRP A 40 -2.67 3.70 4.59
C TRP A 40 -3.78 2.70 4.92
N HIS A 41 -4.91 3.19 5.44
CA HIS A 41 -6.02 2.35 5.85
C HIS A 41 -6.75 1.72 4.66
N CYS A 42 -7.01 2.47 3.59
CA CYS A 42 -7.55 1.91 2.35
C CYS A 42 -6.61 0.85 1.78
N LEU A 43 -5.29 1.13 1.71
CA LEU A 43 -4.31 0.13 1.25
C LEU A 43 -4.32 -1.14 2.12
N ARG A 44 -4.40 -0.98 3.45
CA ARG A 44 -4.42 -2.09 4.41
C ARG A 44 -5.69 -2.93 4.33
N LEU A 45 -6.82 -2.31 4.04
CA LEU A 45 -8.13 -2.95 3.91
C LEU A 45 -8.38 -3.49 2.49
N GLY A 46 -7.46 -3.28 1.55
CA GLY A 46 -7.64 -3.69 0.16
C GLY A 46 -8.56 -2.76 -0.66
N ALA A 47 -9.10 -1.71 -0.04
CA ALA A 47 -10.02 -0.79 -0.70
C ALA A 47 -9.34 -0.05 -1.85
N ASP A 48 -9.83 -0.29 -3.06
CA ASP A 48 -9.31 0.30 -4.27
C ASP A 48 -10.37 1.04 -5.06
N SER A 49 -9.97 2.11 -5.74
CA SER A 49 -10.93 2.95 -6.45
C SER A 49 -11.10 2.52 -7.90
N PRO A 50 -12.35 2.47 -8.40
CA PRO A 50 -12.64 2.19 -9.81
C PRO A 50 -11.91 3.15 -10.75
N ASN A 51 -11.70 4.40 -10.33
CA ASN A 51 -11.03 5.44 -11.13
C ASN A 51 -9.53 5.18 -11.34
N THR A 52 -8.94 4.33 -10.50
CA THR A 52 -7.51 3.96 -10.54
C THR A 52 -7.28 2.49 -10.89
N ARG A 53 -8.34 1.72 -11.17
CA ARG A 53 -8.23 0.35 -11.69
C ARG A 53 -7.51 0.34 -13.03
N GLY A 54 -6.70 -0.69 -13.28
CA GLY A 54 -5.85 -0.82 -14.49
C GLY A 54 -4.68 0.17 -14.59
N LYS A 55 -4.57 1.17 -13.70
CA LYS A 55 -3.47 2.15 -13.74
C LYS A 55 -2.36 1.74 -12.79
N MET A 56 -1.26 1.22 -13.33
CA MET A 56 -0.01 1.06 -12.58
C MET A 56 0.83 2.34 -12.69
N PRO A 57 1.07 3.07 -11.58
CA PRO A 57 1.92 4.25 -11.62
C PRO A 57 3.37 3.85 -11.87
N VAL A 58 3.97 4.37 -12.95
CA VAL A 58 5.41 4.23 -13.20
C VAL A 58 6.17 5.17 -12.27
N SER A 59 7.07 4.62 -11.44
CA SER A 59 7.84 5.40 -10.48
C SER A 59 8.95 6.21 -11.18
N ARG A 60 8.66 7.46 -11.52
CA ARG A 60 9.63 8.41 -12.10
C ARG A 60 10.58 8.99 -11.03
N GLY A 61 11.75 9.48 -11.45
CA GLY A 61 12.72 10.17 -10.58
C GLY A 61 13.78 9.27 -9.91
N PRO A 62 14.65 9.83 -9.07
CA PRO A 62 15.85 9.16 -8.54
C PRO A 62 15.52 7.97 -7.63
N MET A 63 16.49 7.07 -7.47
CA MET A 63 16.38 5.87 -6.63
C MET A 63 16.28 6.19 -5.13
N VAL A 64 16.90 7.29 -4.72
CA VAL A 64 16.81 7.84 -3.38
C VAL A 64 16.27 9.26 -3.48
N CYS A 65 15.25 9.59 -2.70
CA CYS A 65 14.73 10.94 -2.59
C CYS A 65 14.59 11.34 -1.11
N THR A 66 14.63 12.64 -0.85
CA THR A 66 14.45 13.18 0.51
C THR A 66 12.98 13.49 0.73
N ARG A 67 12.40 12.97 1.81
CA ARG A 67 11.02 13.27 2.24
C ARG A 67 11.03 13.65 3.71
N SER A 68 10.59 14.86 4.02
CA SER A 68 10.56 15.40 5.39
C SER A 68 11.92 15.27 6.10
N GLY A 69 13.01 15.49 5.37
CA GLY A 69 14.39 15.38 5.89
C GLY A 69 14.97 13.96 5.91
N TYR A 70 14.19 12.92 5.58
CA TYR A 70 14.65 11.54 5.59
C TYR A 70 14.91 11.01 4.17
N ASN A 71 15.97 10.23 4.01
CA ASN A 71 16.27 9.51 2.77
C ASN A 71 15.30 8.33 2.60
N VAL A 72 14.54 8.34 1.51
CA VAL A 72 13.62 7.27 1.12
C VAL A 72 14.14 6.62 -0.15
N ARG A 73 14.49 5.33 -0.07
CA ARG A 73 14.96 4.52 -1.20
C ARG A 73 13.82 3.68 -1.79
N LYS A 74 13.61 3.76 -3.10
CA LYS A 74 12.60 2.97 -3.81
C LYS A 74 12.92 1.47 -3.72
N PHE A 75 11.90 0.63 -3.85
CA PHE A 75 12.08 -0.82 -3.99
C PHE A 75 12.50 -1.15 -5.42
N THR A 76 13.46 -2.07 -5.56
CA THR A 76 13.86 -2.63 -6.86
C THR A 76 13.02 -3.84 -7.20
N ALA A 77 13.01 -4.24 -8.48
CA ALA A 77 12.32 -5.46 -8.91
C ALA A 77 12.87 -6.72 -8.22
N ALA A 78 14.18 -6.77 -7.95
CA ALA A 78 14.80 -7.87 -7.21
C ALA A 78 14.31 -7.92 -5.75
N GLU A 79 14.15 -6.77 -5.10
CA GLU A 79 13.58 -6.73 -3.75
C GLU A 79 12.11 -7.15 -3.75
N ASP A 80 11.33 -6.72 -4.75
CA ASP A 80 9.94 -7.18 -4.90
C ASP A 80 9.83 -8.69 -5.12
N ALA A 81 10.71 -9.27 -5.96
CA ALA A 81 10.77 -10.71 -6.17
C ALA A 81 11.10 -11.46 -4.87
N THR A 82 12.05 -10.95 -4.08
CA THR A 82 12.37 -11.51 -2.75
C THR A 82 11.18 -11.39 -1.80
N ILE A 83 10.46 -10.27 -1.80
CA ILE A 83 9.25 -10.10 -0.99
C ILE A 83 8.23 -11.18 -1.35
N LEU A 84 7.88 -11.29 -2.64
CA LEU A 84 6.88 -12.25 -3.12
C LEU A 84 7.28 -13.70 -2.81
N ALA A 85 8.53 -14.08 -3.08
CA ALA A 85 9.03 -15.43 -2.83
C ALA A 85 8.99 -15.79 -1.34
N MET A 86 9.43 -14.88 -0.46
CA MET A 86 9.43 -15.13 0.98
C MET A 86 8.01 -15.11 1.57
N ASP A 87 7.14 -14.23 1.09
CA ASP A 87 5.74 -14.14 1.52
C ASP A 87 4.99 -15.44 1.15
N LEU A 88 5.18 -15.94 -0.07
CA LEU A 88 4.66 -17.23 -0.53
C LEU A 88 5.18 -18.40 0.31
N ALA A 89 6.42 -18.32 0.79
CA ALA A 89 7.01 -19.29 1.71
C ALA A 89 6.51 -19.13 3.17
N GLY A 90 5.58 -18.21 3.45
CA GLY A 90 5.02 -17.96 4.78
C GLY A 90 5.91 -17.14 5.71
N ALA A 91 6.92 -16.45 5.18
CA ALA A 91 7.80 -15.63 6.00
C ALA A 91 7.06 -14.41 6.56
N THR A 92 7.30 -14.10 7.83
CA THR A 92 6.73 -12.88 8.44
C THR A 92 7.34 -11.62 7.82
N THR A 93 6.59 -10.50 7.84
CA THR A 93 7.12 -9.19 7.42
C THR A 93 8.43 -8.81 8.12
N ALA A 94 8.62 -9.22 9.38
CA ALA A 94 9.85 -8.97 10.12
C ALA A 94 11.04 -9.76 9.56
N THR A 95 10.82 -11.01 9.17
CA THR A 95 11.84 -11.83 8.51
C THR A 95 12.22 -11.22 7.15
N ILE A 96 11.22 -10.83 6.35
CA ILE A 96 11.44 -10.21 5.03
C ILE A 96 12.19 -8.87 5.18
N ALA A 97 11.77 -8.03 6.12
CA ALA A 97 12.40 -6.74 6.39
C ALA A 97 13.88 -6.89 6.76
N ARG A 98 14.22 -7.88 7.60
CA ARG A 98 15.62 -8.21 7.94
C ARG A 98 16.41 -8.68 6.73
N ALA A 99 15.84 -9.57 5.91
CA ALA A 99 16.51 -10.09 4.71
C ALA A 99 16.84 -8.97 3.70
N LEU A 100 15.98 -7.94 3.60
CA LEU A 100 16.17 -6.81 2.68
C LEU A 100 16.99 -5.66 3.28
N GLY A 101 17.30 -5.68 4.59
CA GLY A 101 17.87 -4.53 5.29
C GLY A 101 16.95 -3.30 5.25
N ARG A 102 15.63 -3.50 5.34
CA ARG A 102 14.62 -2.43 5.24
C ARG A 102 13.77 -2.29 6.50
N PRO A 103 13.21 -1.10 6.79
CA PRO A 103 12.30 -0.92 7.92
C PRO A 103 11.01 -1.74 7.75
N TRP A 104 10.56 -2.38 8.85
CA TRP A 104 9.36 -3.23 8.87
C TRP A 104 8.12 -2.56 8.28
N ASN A 105 7.82 -1.32 8.68
CA ASN A 105 6.65 -0.59 8.17
C ASN A 105 6.72 -0.34 6.66
N SER A 106 7.93 -0.09 6.13
CA SER A 106 8.15 0.10 4.69
C SER A 106 7.91 -1.20 3.93
N THR A 107 8.44 -2.31 4.44
CA THR A 107 8.22 -3.65 3.88
C THR A 107 6.76 -4.05 3.92
N ARG A 108 6.05 -3.81 5.03
CA ARG A 108 4.60 -4.07 5.15
C ARG A 108 3.81 -3.29 4.11
N GLY A 109 4.11 -1.99 3.97
CA GLY A 109 3.50 -1.14 2.94
C GLY A 109 3.74 -1.69 1.54
N ARG A 110 4.93 -2.24 1.28
CA ARG A 110 5.27 -2.83 -0.01
C ARG A 110 4.52 -4.14 -0.27
N GLN A 111 4.44 -5.05 0.70
CA GLN A 111 3.64 -6.28 0.59
C GLN A 111 2.18 -5.97 0.20
N MET A 112 1.53 -5.05 0.92
CA MET A 112 0.14 -4.66 0.61
C MET A 112 0.03 -4.03 -0.78
N THR A 113 1.04 -3.28 -1.22
CA THR A 113 1.06 -2.69 -2.57
C THR A 113 1.18 -3.77 -3.65
N LEU A 114 2.04 -4.77 -3.45
CA LEU A 114 2.21 -5.89 -4.38
C LEU A 114 0.95 -6.75 -4.45
N ALA A 115 0.33 -7.06 -3.31
CA ALA A 115 -0.94 -7.77 -3.26
C ALA A 115 -2.04 -7.03 -4.04
N ARG A 116 -2.17 -5.71 -3.85
CA ARG A 116 -3.11 -4.90 -4.64
C ARG A 116 -2.79 -4.92 -6.13
N HIS A 117 -1.51 -4.96 -6.52
CA HIS A 117 -1.14 -5.06 -7.93
C HIS A 117 -1.50 -6.42 -8.52
N ALA A 118 -1.33 -7.51 -7.78
CA ALA A 118 -1.76 -8.85 -8.18
C ALA A 118 -3.28 -8.89 -8.39
N ALA A 119 -4.07 -8.44 -7.41
CA ALA A 119 -5.53 -8.38 -7.53
C ALA A 119 -6.01 -7.58 -8.76
N ARG A 120 -5.36 -6.46 -9.06
CA ARG A 120 -5.68 -5.68 -10.28
C ARG A 120 -5.36 -6.40 -11.59
N ARG A 121 -4.36 -7.29 -11.61
CA ARG A 121 -4.02 -8.10 -12.79
C ARG A 121 -5.01 -9.24 -12.98
N GLU A 122 -5.35 -9.93 -11.90
CA GLU A 122 -6.39 -10.96 -11.88
C GLU A 122 -7.74 -10.40 -12.39
N GLU A 123 -8.16 -9.24 -11.88
CA GLU A 123 -9.38 -8.56 -12.36
C GLU A 123 -9.33 -8.14 -13.83
N ALA A 124 -8.16 -7.84 -14.37
CA ALA A 124 -7.98 -7.46 -15.77
C ALA A 124 -8.02 -8.65 -16.74
N GLY A 125 -8.02 -9.89 -16.23
CA GLY A 125 -7.92 -11.10 -17.03
C GLY A 125 -6.52 -11.37 -17.58
N ASP A 126 -5.50 -10.68 -17.06
CA ASP A 126 -4.07 -10.90 -17.37
C ASP A 126 -3.52 -12.05 -16.49
N ASP A 127 -4.23 -13.17 -16.42
CA ASP A 127 -3.64 -14.43 -15.97
C ASP A 127 -2.76 -14.96 -17.10
N ASP A 128 -1.45 -14.99 -16.85
CA ASP A 128 -0.38 -15.29 -17.79
C ASP A 128 -0.70 -16.43 -18.79
N ALA A 129 -0.52 -16.12 -20.08
CA ALA A 129 -0.18 -17.08 -21.14
C ALA A 129 1.33 -17.36 -21.16
#